data_AF-X1CXE9-F1
#
_entry.id   AF-X1CXE9-F1
#
_cell.length_a   1.000
_cell.length_b   1.000
_cell.length_c   1.000
_cell.angle_alpha   90.00
_cell.angle_beta   90.00
_cell.angle_gamma   90.00
#
_symmetry.space_group_name_H-M   'P 1'
#
loop_
_entity.id
_entity.type
_entity.pdbx_description
1 polymer ?
#
loop_
_entity_poly.entity_id
_entity_poly.type
_entity_poly.pdbx_seq_one_letter_code
_entity_poly.pdbx_strand_id
1 'polypeptide(L)'
;MVIINLRDEDDDVAKAAAELLKIHGTYFLSKEKLFYVLLNLLYNEENRVKELVIWLFGEIGKEKSSEIISIIPKLINLLEEEDYRIQLKVIETLVNIAENNFDQIWANLLYSLQETEHTYYRNSLINAIYQLSF
;
A
#
# COMPACT_ATOMS: atom_id res chain seq x y z
N MET A 1 -2.79 -8.66 20.74
CA MET A 1 -2.92 -8.98 19.29
C MET A 1 -1.88 -8.14 18.57
N VAL A 2 -0.87 -8.73 17.90
CA VAL A 2 0.30 -8.00 17.34
C VAL A 2 -0.08 -6.75 16.54
N ILE A 3 -1.20 -6.78 15.82
CA ILE A 3 -1.72 -5.65 15.04
C ILE A 3 -1.93 -4.37 15.87
N ILE A 4 -2.32 -4.46 17.14
CA ILE A 4 -2.52 -3.25 17.97
C ILE A 4 -1.21 -2.48 18.19
N ASN A 5 -0.06 -3.17 18.11
CA ASN A 5 1.25 -2.58 18.32
C ASN A 5 1.71 -1.74 17.11
N LEU A 6 1.01 -1.77 15.97
CA LEU A 6 1.26 -0.80 14.90
C LEU A 6 0.99 0.64 15.34
N ARG A 7 0.22 0.84 16.41
CA ARG A 7 -0.07 2.14 17.02
C ARG A 7 0.91 2.54 18.12
N ASP A 8 1.87 1.68 18.45
CA ASP A 8 2.77 1.91 19.58
C ASP A 8 3.63 3.16 19.35
N GLU A 9 3.73 4.04 20.34
CA GLU A 9 4.50 5.28 20.26
C GLU A 9 6.01 5.01 20.12
N ASP A 10 6.48 3.86 20.59
CA ASP A 10 7.83 3.38 20.35
C ASP A 10 7.93 2.83 18.92
N ASP A 11 8.69 3.54 18.07
CA ASP A 11 8.88 3.17 16.67
C ASP A 11 9.54 1.80 16.50
N ASP A 12 10.39 1.36 17.43
CA ASP A 12 10.99 0.03 17.37
C ASP A 12 9.93 -1.05 17.63
N VAL A 13 8.98 -0.80 18.54
CA VAL A 13 7.85 -1.71 18.80
C VAL A 13 6.90 -1.77 17.60
N ALA A 14 6.55 -0.61 17.04
CA ALA A 14 5.68 -0.53 15.87
C ALA A 14 6.30 -1.23 14.65
N LYS A 15 7.61 -1.03 14.43
CA LYS A 15 8.36 -1.68 13.36
C LYS A 15 8.47 -3.19 13.58
N ALA A 16 8.76 -3.65 14.79
CA ALA A 16 8.80 -5.08 15.11
C ALA A 16 7.44 -5.76 14.88
N ALA A 17 6.34 -5.07 15.20
CA ALA A 17 4.99 -5.54 14.89
C ALA A 17 4.75 -5.65 13.38
N ALA A 18 5.15 -4.62 12.61
CA ALA A 18 5.05 -4.63 11.15
C ALA A 18 5.85 -5.78 10.51
N GLU A 19 7.09 -6.02 10.96
CA GLU A 19 7.93 -7.13 10.48
C GLU A 19 7.29 -8.51 10.78
N LEU A 20 6.73 -8.70 11.98
CA LEU A 20 6.05 -9.94 12.31
C LEU A 20 4.79 -10.14 11.43
N LEU A 21 4.04 -9.07 11.17
CA LEU A 21 2.87 -9.13 10.28
C LEU A 21 3.27 -9.38 8.83
N LYS A 22 4.42 -8.89 8.37
CA LYS A 22 4.99 -9.21 7.05
C LYS A 22 5.21 -10.70 6.91
N ILE A 23 5.95 -11.29 7.85
CA ILE A 23 6.20 -12.74 7.88
C ILE A 23 4.86 -13.50 7.89
N HIS A 24 3.90 -13.05 8.69
CA HIS A 24 2.59 -13.70 8.75
C HIS A 24 1.83 -13.61 7.42
N GLY A 25 1.74 -12.42 6.83
CA GLY A 25 1.05 -12.17 5.57
C GLY A 25 1.73 -12.82 4.36
N THR A 26 3.02 -13.06 4.41
CA THR A 26 3.75 -13.74 3.34
C THR A 26 3.64 -15.26 3.42
N TYR A 27 3.79 -15.85 4.62
CA TYR A 27 4.03 -17.30 4.74
C TYR A 27 2.87 -18.13 5.30
N PHE A 28 1.81 -17.52 5.84
CA PHE A 28 0.70 -18.26 6.47
C PHE A 28 -0.58 -18.19 5.63
N LEU A 29 -1.41 -19.24 5.70
CA LEU A 29 -2.59 -19.42 4.85
C LEU A 29 -3.75 -18.45 5.15
N SER A 30 -3.85 -17.90 6.36
CA SER A 30 -4.99 -17.07 6.80
C SER A 30 -4.80 -15.58 6.52
N LYS A 31 -4.64 -15.20 5.24
CA LYS A 31 -4.30 -13.82 4.83
C LYS A 31 -5.51 -12.89 4.75
N GLU A 32 -6.69 -13.42 4.44
CA GLU A 32 -7.91 -12.61 4.27
C GLU A 32 -8.24 -11.78 5.51
N LYS A 33 -8.18 -12.39 6.70
CA LYS A 33 -8.43 -11.69 7.96
C LYS A 33 -7.35 -10.63 8.24
N LEU A 34 -6.09 -10.93 7.92
CA LEU A 34 -5.01 -9.97 8.07
C LEU A 34 -5.25 -8.77 7.16
N PHE A 35 -5.49 -8.98 5.86
CA PHE A 35 -5.72 -7.91 4.90
C PHE A 35 -6.96 -7.09 5.24
N TYR A 36 -8.04 -7.72 5.70
CA TYR A 36 -9.22 -7.01 6.18
C TYR A 36 -8.88 -6.02 7.31
N VAL A 37 -8.13 -6.48 8.31
CA VAL A 37 -7.75 -5.63 9.44
C VAL A 37 -6.76 -4.53 9.01
N LEU A 38 -5.77 -4.86 8.18
CA LEU A 38 -4.83 -3.88 7.66
C LEU A 38 -5.53 -2.80 6.83
N LEU A 39 -6.47 -3.18 5.96
CA LEU A 39 -7.30 -2.22 5.22
C LEU A 39 -8.14 -1.35 6.16
N ASN A 40 -8.68 -1.91 7.25
CA ASN A 40 -9.41 -1.11 8.23
C ASN A 40 -8.50 -0.05 8.87
N LEU A 41 -7.27 -0.41 9.25
CA LEU A 41 -6.29 0.55 9.76
C LEU A 41 -5.93 1.62 8.71
N LEU A 42 -5.75 1.21 7.46
CA LEU A 42 -5.39 2.10 6.35
C LEU A 42 -6.38 3.26 6.16
N TYR A 43 -7.67 3.04 6.43
CA TYR A 43 -8.72 4.06 6.24
C TYR A 43 -9.09 4.84 7.51
N ASN A 44 -8.73 4.34 8.70
CA ASN A 44 -9.27 4.88 9.97
C ASN A 44 -8.20 5.33 10.97
N GLU A 45 -6.92 5.26 10.61
CA GLU A 45 -5.81 5.60 11.51
C GLU A 45 -5.04 6.83 11.06
N GLU A 46 -4.18 7.32 11.96
CA GLU A 46 -3.25 8.41 11.68
C GLU A 46 -2.18 8.02 10.65
N ASN A 47 -1.61 9.02 9.98
CA ASN A 47 -0.74 8.82 8.83
C ASN A 47 0.48 7.94 9.14
N ARG A 48 1.05 8.01 10.36
CA ARG A 48 2.14 7.12 10.77
C ARG A 48 1.77 5.64 10.67
N VAL A 49 0.56 5.27 11.12
CA VAL A 49 0.07 3.88 11.06
C VAL A 49 -0.25 3.51 9.61
N LYS A 50 -0.87 4.42 8.85
CA LYS A 50 -1.14 4.20 7.42
C LYS A 50 0.15 3.94 6.64
N GLU A 51 1.20 4.73 6.86
CA GLU A 51 2.51 4.56 6.21
C GLU A 51 3.08 3.16 6.45
N LEU A 52 3.01 2.65 7.69
CA LEU A 52 3.43 1.28 8.02
C LEU A 52 2.59 0.22 7.30
N VAL A 53 1.28 0.42 7.21
CA VAL A 53 0.37 -0.50 6.52
C VAL A 53 0.62 -0.50 5.00
N ILE A 54 0.85 0.66 4.39
CA ILE A 54 1.17 0.79 2.97
C ILE A 54 2.49 0.10 2.66
N TRP A 55 3.51 0.29 3.50
CA TRP A 55 4.78 -0.41 3.40
C TRP A 55 4.59 -1.93 3.49
N LEU A 56 3.81 -2.40 4.46
CA LEU A 56 3.54 -3.83 4.67
C LEU A 56 2.89 -4.48 3.43
N PHE A 57 1.95 -3.81 2.78
CA PHE A 57 1.37 -4.31 1.52
C PHE A 57 2.39 -4.37 0.38
N GLY A 58 3.31 -3.40 0.32
CA GLY A 58 4.42 -3.42 -0.64
C GLY A 58 5.36 -4.61 -0.44
N GLU A 59 5.77 -4.86 0.79
CA GLU A 59 6.64 -5.99 1.13
C GLU A 59 5.98 -7.34 0.82
N ILE A 60 4.73 -7.53 1.24
CA ILE A 60 3.98 -8.76 0.95
C ILE A 60 3.80 -8.91 -0.57
N GLY A 61 3.48 -7.82 -1.27
CA GLY A 61 3.27 -7.84 -2.72
C GLY A 61 4.54 -8.06 -3.53
N LYS A 62 5.70 -7.64 -3.02
CA LYS A 62 6.99 -7.96 -3.63
C LYS A 62 7.26 -9.47 -3.64
N GLU A 63 6.91 -10.18 -2.57
CA GLU A 63 7.11 -11.63 -2.46
C GLU A 63 5.94 -12.47 -3.00
N LYS A 64 4.70 -11.97 -2.89
CA LYS A 64 3.44 -12.71 -3.12
C LYS A 64 2.43 -11.86 -3.87
N SER A 65 2.84 -11.31 -5.00
CA SER A 65 2.04 -10.31 -5.70
C SER A 65 0.63 -10.72 -6.11
N SER A 66 0.42 -11.96 -6.51
CA SER A 66 -0.89 -12.48 -6.88
C SER A 66 -1.93 -12.35 -5.75
N GLU A 67 -1.47 -12.33 -4.51
CA GLU A 67 -2.33 -12.27 -3.33
C GLU A 67 -2.78 -10.85 -2.99
N ILE A 68 -2.07 -9.83 -3.49
CA ILE A 68 -2.33 -8.41 -3.17
C ILE A 68 -3.06 -7.71 -4.33
N ILE A 69 -3.40 -8.43 -5.41
CA ILE A 69 -4.11 -7.87 -6.57
C ILE A 69 -5.39 -7.12 -6.16
N SER A 70 -6.17 -7.67 -5.22
CA SER A 70 -7.41 -7.03 -4.74
C SER A 70 -7.17 -5.75 -3.92
N ILE A 71 -5.93 -5.54 -3.47
CA ILE A 71 -5.48 -4.39 -2.68
C ILE A 71 -4.91 -3.29 -3.58
N ILE A 72 -4.42 -3.61 -4.78
CA ILE A 72 -3.82 -2.63 -5.72
C ILE A 72 -4.75 -1.41 -5.96
N PRO A 73 -6.04 -1.57 -6.33
CA PRO A 73 -6.91 -0.41 -6.55
C PRO A 73 -7.09 0.45 -5.29
N LYS A 74 -7.09 -0.20 -4.11
CA LYS A 74 -7.21 0.48 -2.82
C LYS A 74 -5.99 1.34 -2.51
N LEU A 75 -4.78 0.84 -2.82
CA LEU A 75 -3.55 1.61 -2.71
C LEU A 75 -3.53 2.78 -3.69
N ILE A 76 -3.93 2.57 -4.94
CA ILE A 76 -3.98 3.64 -5.95
C ILE A 76 -4.91 4.77 -5.53
N ASN A 77 -6.08 4.46 -4.96
CA ASN A 77 -7.00 5.47 -4.45
C ASN A 77 -6.40 6.34 -3.34
N LEU A 78 -5.38 5.89 -2.60
CA LEU A 78 -4.71 6.72 -1.60
C LEU A 78 -3.83 7.82 -2.21
N LEU A 79 -3.57 7.80 -3.52
CA LEU A 79 -2.93 8.91 -4.22
C LEU A 79 -3.85 10.15 -4.30
N GLU A 80 -5.14 10.00 -3.98
CA GLU A 80 -6.07 11.11 -3.81
C GLU A 80 -5.90 11.82 -2.46
N GLU A 81 -5.29 11.18 -1.45
CA GLU A 81 -5.10 11.81 -0.14
C GLU A 81 -4.20 13.06 -0.25
N GLU A 82 -4.51 14.08 0.56
CA GLU A 82 -3.75 15.34 0.57
C GLU A 82 -2.34 15.18 1.17
N ASP A 83 -2.11 14.17 2.01
CA ASP A 83 -0.81 13.98 2.65
C ASP A 83 0.24 13.43 1.65
N TYR A 84 1.23 14.26 1.34
CA TYR A 84 2.32 13.93 0.43
C TYR A 84 3.15 12.70 0.84
N ARG A 85 3.25 12.41 2.15
CA ARG A 85 3.99 11.24 2.66
C ARG A 85 3.23 9.96 2.36
N ILE A 86 1.91 9.99 2.51
CA ILE A 86 1.05 8.87 2.11
C ILE A 86 1.19 8.62 0.61
N GLN A 87 1.09 9.67 -0.21
CA GLN A 87 1.27 9.54 -1.66
C GLN A 87 2.64 8.95 -2.03
N LEU A 88 3.72 9.48 -1.45
CA LEU A 88 5.07 8.98 -1.70
C LEU A 88 5.18 7.50 -1.31
N LYS A 89 4.66 7.12 -0.14
CA LYS A 89 4.69 5.73 0.33
C LYS A 89 3.89 4.80 -0.58
N VAL A 90 2.75 5.25 -1.10
CA VAL A 90 1.97 4.50 -2.08
C VAL A 90 2.77 4.30 -3.36
N ILE A 91 3.39 5.35 -3.89
CA ILE A 91 4.18 5.26 -5.13
C ILE A 91 5.36 4.27 -4.96
N GLU A 92 6.12 4.39 -3.86
CA GLU A 92 7.20 3.44 -3.53
C GLU A 92 6.68 2.00 -3.47
N THR A 93 5.55 1.78 -2.79
CA THR A 93 4.90 0.47 -2.71
C THR A 93 4.47 -0.05 -4.08
N LEU A 94 3.87 0.78 -4.93
CA LEU A 94 3.43 0.39 -6.27
C LEU A 94 4.63 0.03 -7.17
N VAL A 95 5.73 0.79 -7.10
CA VAL A 95 6.98 0.48 -7.80
C VAL A 95 7.53 -0.88 -7.35
N ASN A 96 7.58 -1.13 -6.03
CA ASN A 96 8.05 -2.41 -5.49
C ASN A 96 7.20 -3.60 -5.97
N ILE A 97 5.86 -3.45 -6.04
CA ILE A 97 4.96 -4.51 -6.52
C ILE A 97 5.09 -4.70 -8.04
N ALA A 98 5.32 -3.62 -8.78
CA ALA A 98 5.45 -3.63 -10.22
C ALA A 98 6.68 -4.42 -10.71
N GLU A 99 7.71 -4.60 -9.89
CA GLU A 99 8.86 -5.48 -10.19
C GLU A 99 8.41 -6.87 -10.72
N ASN A 100 7.27 -7.38 -10.23
CA ASN A 100 6.71 -8.66 -10.64
C ASN A 100 5.33 -8.57 -11.33
N ASN A 101 4.72 -7.37 -11.43
CA ASN A 101 3.30 -7.21 -11.85
C ASN A 101 3.09 -5.89 -12.59
N PHE A 102 4.09 -5.46 -13.33
CA PHE A 102 4.10 -4.18 -14.03
C PHE A 102 2.80 -3.93 -14.80
N ASP A 103 2.40 -4.86 -15.67
CA ASP A 103 1.21 -4.71 -16.53
C ASP A 103 -0.06 -4.44 -15.73
N GLN A 104 -0.23 -5.12 -14.59
CA GLN A 104 -1.41 -4.96 -13.75
C GLN A 104 -1.41 -3.58 -13.06
N ILE A 105 -0.27 -3.18 -12.48
CA ILE A 105 -0.13 -1.86 -11.81
C ILE A 105 -0.34 -0.75 -12.85
N TRP A 106 0.31 -0.87 -14.00
CA TRP A 106 0.21 0.06 -15.12
C TRP A 106 -1.22 0.22 -15.62
N ALA A 107 -1.93 -0.89 -15.87
CA ALA A 107 -3.32 -0.87 -16.32
C ALA A 107 -4.25 -0.20 -15.31
N ASN A 108 -4.07 -0.44 -14.00
CA ASN A 108 -4.89 0.19 -12.98
C ASN A 108 -4.63 1.70 -12.88
N LEU A 109 -3.37 2.14 -12.97
CA LEU A 109 -3.04 3.57 -12.96
C LEU A 109 -3.60 4.29 -14.18
N LEU A 110 -3.52 3.69 -15.38
CA LEU A 110 -4.10 4.26 -16.59
C LEU A 110 -5.63 4.34 -16.49
N TYR A 111 -6.28 3.30 -15.96
CA TYR A 111 -7.71 3.31 -15.72
C TYR A 111 -8.11 4.43 -14.75
N SER A 112 -7.46 4.54 -13.60
CA SER A 112 -7.71 5.62 -12.63
C SER A 112 -7.45 7.00 -13.22
N LEU A 113 -6.45 7.16 -14.09
CA LEU A 113 -6.14 8.43 -14.76
C LEU A 113 -7.21 8.85 -15.77
N GLN A 114 -7.82 7.87 -16.46
CA GLN A 114 -8.92 8.09 -17.40
C GLN A 114 -10.21 8.45 -16.68
N GLU A 115 -10.51 7.78 -15.57
CA GLU A 115 -11.76 7.96 -14.82
C GLU A 115 -11.77 9.20 -13.92
N THR A 116 -10.61 9.67 -13.46
CA THR A 116 -10.58 10.81 -12.53
C THR A 116 -10.87 12.14 -13.23
N GLU A 117 -11.73 12.96 -12.61
CA GLU A 117 -11.91 14.38 -12.97
C GLU A 117 -11.10 15.31 -12.04
N HIS A 118 -10.58 14.80 -10.92
CA HIS A 118 -9.87 15.58 -9.91
C HIS A 118 -8.43 15.88 -10.34
N THR A 119 -8.13 17.16 -10.56
CA THR A 119 -6.81 17.61 -11.05
C THR A 119 -5.66 17.21 -10.12
N TYR A 120 -5.88 17.28 -8.80
CA TYR A 120 -4.87 16.90 -7.82
C TYR A 120 -4.54 15.40 -7.90
N TYR A 121 -5.55 14.54 -7.81
CA TYR A 121 -5.39 13.10 -7.94
C TYR A 121 -4.77 12.71 -9.30
N ARG A 122 -5.19 13.37 -10.39
CA ARG A 122 -4.57 13.22 -11.71
C ARG A 122 -3.06 13.45 -11.69
N ASN A 123 -2.58 14.49 -11.00
CA ASN A 123 -1.15 14.77 -10.88
C ASN A 123 -0.40 13.69 -10.10
N SER A 124 -1.00 13.19 -9.01
CA SER A 124 -0.42 12.08 -8.23
C SER A 124 -0.33 10.79 -9.04
N LEU A 125 -1.36 10.47 -9.83
CA LEU A 125 -1.36 9.34 -10.77
C LEU A 125 -0.28 9.48 -11.85
N ILE A 126 -0.14 10.68 -12.44
CA ILE A 126 0.93 10.96 -13.42
C ILE A 126 2.31 10.75 -12.78
N ASN A 127 2.50 11.19 -11.53
CA ASN A 127 3.77 10.96 -10.82
C ASN A 127 4.02 9.47 -10.60
N ALA A 128 3.01 8.69 -10.19
CA ALA A 128 3.13 7.24 -10.04
C ALA A 128 3.53 6.55 -11.35
N ILE A 129 2.88 6.92 -12.46
CA ILE A 129 3.18 6.42 -13.81
C ILE A 129 4.61 6.79 -14.23
N TYR A 130 5.04 8.03 -13.95
CA TYR A 130 6.39 8.50 -14.24
C TYR A 130 7.43 7.65 -13.48
N GLN A 131 7.25 7.42 -12.18
CA GLN A 131 8.18 6.62 -11.37
C GLN A 131 8.25 5.15 -11.80
N LEU A 132 7.16 4.59 -12.33
CA LEU A 132 7.14 3.24 -12.90
C LEU A 132 7.87 3.12 -14.25
N SER A 133 8.15 4.25 -14.90
CA SER A 133 8.76 4.26 -16.24
C SER A 133 10.30 4.26 -16.22
N PHE A 134 10.93 4.26 -15.04
CA PHE A 134 12.39 4.23 -14.82
C PHE A 134 12.78 3.05 -13.93
#